data_AF-A0A293MHR1-F1
#
_entry.id   AF-A0A293MHR1-F1
#
_cell.length_a   1.000
_cell.length_b   1.000
_cell.length_c   1.000
_cell.angle_alpha   90.00
_cell.angle_beta   90.00
_cell.angle_gamma   90.00
#
_symmetry.space_group_name_H-M   'P 1'
#
loop_
_entity.id
_entity.type
_entity.pdbx_description
1 polymer ?
#
loop_
_entity_poly.entity_id
_entity_poly.type
_entity_poly.pdbx_seq_one_letter_code
_entity_poly.pdbx_strand_id
1 'polypeptide(L)'
;MYQRSVRLALFSLLSTMHVCMGLYFHISETERKCFLEEVPEETLVVGNYKCQLYDPKTGGFMLSSPGIGMHVEIRDPEDKTILSKVYSSEGRFTFTSHSPGEHMICLWQPAESPPGHPSGRARHRLWQGGPEGKADRTPAPCKTALGPSGTDHQGA
;
A
#
# COMPACT_ATOMS: atom_id res chain seq x y z
N MET A 1 10.91 44.17 9.70
CA MET A 1 11.72 42.95 9.42
C MET A 1 11.10 41.68 9.98
N TYR A 2 10.58 41.68 11.21
CA TYR A 2 9.93 40.53 11.86
C TYR A 2 8.84 39.81 11.03
N GLN A 3 7.92 40.55 10.39
CA GLN A 3 6.84 39.95 9.59
C GLN A 3 7.32 39.17 8.35
N ARG A 4 8.45 39.55 7.74
CA ARG A 4 9.01 38.82 6.59
C ARG A 4 9.61 37.49 7.02
N SER A 5 10.32 37.48 8.15
CA SER A 5 10.88 36.28 8.75
C SER A 5 9.80 35.29 9.18
N VAL A 6 8.69 35.78 9.76
CA VAL A 6 7.55 34.95 10.15
C VAL A 6 6.84 34.34 8.93
N ARG A 7 6.65 35.11 7.85
CA ARG A 7 6.04 34.60 6.61
C ARG A 7 6.90 33.52 5.94
N LEU A 8 8.21 33.71 5.89
CA LEU A 8 9.15 32.74 5.34
C LEU A 8 9.19 31.46 6.17
N ALA A 9 9.19 31.58 7.50
CA ALA A 9 9.11 30.44 8.41
C ALA A 9 7.80 29.66 8.22
N LEU A 10 6.66 30.35 8.08
CA LEU A 10 5.36 29.71 7.84
C LEU A 10 5.34 28.95 6.52
N PHE A 11 5.85 29.56 5.44
CA PHE A 11 5.90 28.94 4.11
C PHE A 11 6.81 27.70 4.09
N SER A 12 7.96 27.78 4.76
CA SER A 12 8.87 26.64 4.93
C SER A 12 8.22 25.50 5.72
N LEU A 13 7.47 25.82 6.78
CA LEU A 13 6.77 24.83 7.59
C LEU A 13 5.63 24.14 6.83
N LEU A 14 4.85 24.90 6.05
CA LEU A 14 3.78 24.36 5.18
C LEU A 14 4.35 23.44 4.08
N SER A 15 5.51 23.76 3.52
CA SER A 15 6.15 22.94 2.48
C SER A 15 6.64 21.59 3.00
N THR A 16 7.07 21.49 4.26
CA THR A 16 7.58 20.23 4.82
C THR A 16 6.50 19.18 5.08
N MET A 17 5.25 19.60 5.28
CA MET A 17 4.12 18.68 5.54
C MET A 17 3.69 17.88 4.30
N HIS A 18 4.13 18.28 3.10
CA HIS A 18 3.77 17.63 1.84
C HIS A 18 4.58 16.36 1.50
N VAL A 19 5.53 15.93 2.36
CA VAL A 19 6.61 15.00 1.97
C VAL A 19 6.52 13.61 2.62
N CYS A 20 5.33 13.09 2.94
CA CYS A 20 5.22 11.75 3.53
C CYS A 20 4.23 10.88 2.78
N MET A 21 4.68 9.94 1.95
CA MET A 21 3.79 8.91 1.36
C MET A 21 4.44 7.53 1.28
N GLY A 22 3.84 6.60 2.01
CA GLY A 22 4.13 5.16 2.04
C GLY A 22 3.30 4.57 3.17
N LEU A 23 2.37 3.66 2.85
CA LEU A 23 1.51 3.04 3.85
C LEU A 23 2.16 1.77 4.35
N TYR A 24 2.43 1.75 5.64
CA TYR A 24 2.95 0.59 6.35
C TYR A 24 1.84 0.02 7.18
N PHE A 25 1.56 -1.26 6.99
CA PHE A 25 0.53 -1.92 7.76
C PHE A 25 0.90 -3.36 8.03
N HIS A 26 0.41 -3.85 9.17
CA HIS A 26 0.51 -5.25 9.52
C HIS A 26 -0.78 -5.92 9.09
N ILE A 27 -0.65 -7.04 8.37
CA ILE A 27 -1.78 -7.90 7.99
C ILE A 27 -1.56 -9.22 8.72
N SER A 28 -2.58 -9.70 9.43
CA SER A 28 -2.61 -11.04 9.99
C SER A 28 -2.83 -12.08 8.87
N GLU A 29 -2.49 -13.34 9.09
CA GLU A 29 -2.54 -14.38 8.03
C GLU A 29 -3.92 -14.57 7.37
N THR A 30 -5.00 -14.25 8.09
CA THR A 30 -6.39 -14.34 7.61
C THR A 30 -7.03 -12.98 7.38
N GLU A 31 -6.26 -11.90 7.44
CA GLU A 31 -6.78 -10.54 7.35
C GLU A 31 -6.72 -10.05 5.90
N ARG A 32 -7.84 -9.51 5.41
CA ARG A 32 -7.92 -8.83 4.12
C ARG A 32 -8.03 -7.35 4.38
N LYS A 33 -7.06 -6.56 3.90
CA LYS A 33 -7.13 -5.10 3.98
C LYS A 33 -7.55 -4.53 2.64
N CYS A 34 -8.63 -3.76 2.66
CA CYS A 34 -9.15 -3.07 1.49
C CYS A 34 -9.03 -1.56 1.66
N PHE A 35 -8.72 -0.89 0.56
CA PHE A 35 -8.55 0.54 0.46
C PHE A 35 -9.45 1.06 -0.64
N LEU A 36 -10.18 2.15 -0.38
CA LEU A 36 -10.98 2.83 -1.39
C LEU A 36 -10.17 4.01 -1.92
N GLU A 37 -9.98 4.07 -3.24
CA GLU A 37 -9.23 5.13 -3.91
C GLU A 37 -10.10 5.77 -4.98
N GLU A 38 -10.26 7.09 -4.93
CA GLU A 38 -10.92 7.84 -5.99
C GLU A 38 -9.95 8.00 -7.17
N VAL A 39 -10.25 7.32 -8.28
CA VAL A 39 -9.42 7.32 -9.49
C VAL A 39 -10.20 7.98 -10.63
N PRO A 40 -9.62 8.93 -11.37
CA PRO A 40 -10.26 9.49 -12.55
C PRO A 40 -10.33 8.48 -13.70
N GLU A 41 -11.07 8.82 -14.75
CA GLU A 41 -11.17 8.02 -15.97
C GLU A 41 -9.80 7.86 -16.66
N GLU A 42 -9.60 6.75 -17.38
CA GLU A 42 -8.41 6.44 -18.18
C GLU A 42 -7.06 6.58 -17.45
N THR A 43 -7.06 6.42 -16.13
CA THR A 43 -5.86 6.63 -15.31
C THR A 43 -5.13 5.32 -15.04
N LEU A 44 -3.83 5.28 -15.36
CA LEU A 44 -2.95 4.18 -15.00
C LEU A 44 -2.48 4.32 -13.54
N VAL A 45 -2.82 3.35 -12.71
CA VAL A 45 -2.42 3.30 -11.31
C VAL A 45 -1.37 2.21 -11.11
N VAL A 46 -0.28 2.57 -10.43
CA VAL A 46 0.83 1.65 -10.11
C VAL A 46 1.01 1.56 -8.60
N GLY A 47 0.85 0.36 -8.04
CA GLY A 47 1.12 0.07 -6.64
C GLY A 47 2.34 -0.83 -6.49
N ASN A 48 3.33 -0.39 -5.73
CA ASN A 48 4.46 -1.22 -5.33
C ASN A 48 4.19 -1.81 -3.95
N TYR A 49 4.48 -3.09 -3.78
CA TYR A 49 4.24 -3.78 -2.52
C TYR A 49 5.45 -4.62 -2.10
N LYS A 50 5.59 -4.80 -0.78
CA LYS A 50 6.59 -5.68 -0.17
C LYS A 50 6.03 -6.36 1.07
N CYS A 51 6.13 -7.68 1.09
CA CYS A 51 5.74 -8.57 2.19
C CYS A 51 7.00 -9.06 2.90
N GLN A 52 7.00 -8.99 4.23
CA GLN A 52 8.14 -9.37 5.06
C GLN A 52 7.66 -10.23 6.22
N LEU A 53 8.22 -11.43 6.37
CA LEU A 53 7.94 -12.28 7.52
C LEU A 53 8.92 -11.97 8.65
N TYR A 54 8.41 -11.89 9.87
CA TYR A 54 9.26 -11.79 11.05
C TYR A 54 9.85 -13.16 11.39
N ASP A 55 11.18 -13.24 11.48
CA ASP A 55 11.88 -14.43 11.93
C ASP A 55 12.32 -14.25 13.40
N PRO A 56 11.74 -15.02 14.34
CA PRO A 56 12.09 -14.92 15.76
C PRO A 56 13.53 -15.39 16.05
N LYS A 57 14.15 -16.19 15.17
CA LYS A 57 15.52 -16.70 15.37
C LYS A 57 16.56 -15.61 15.14
N THR A 58 16.34 -14.75 14.16
CA THR A 58 17.25 -13.63 13.83
C THR A 58 16.81 -12.31 14.44
N GLY A 59 15.59 -12.22 15.00
CA GLY A 59 15.01 -10.97 15.49
C GLY A 59 14.74 -9.95 14.39
N GLY A 60 14.75 -10.41 13.13
CA GLY A 60 14.69 -9.57 11.94
C GLY A 60 13.54 -9.96 11.00
N PHE A 61 13.39 -9.18 9.93
CA PHE A 61 12.44 -9.47 8.86
C PHE A 61 13.16 -10.14 7.68
N MET A 62 12.66 -11.30 7.24
CA MET A 62 13.18 -11.98 6.06
C MET A 62 12.66 -11.29 4.80
N LEU A 63 13.57 -11.01 3.86
CA LEU A 63 13.27 -10.30 2.61
C LEU A 63 12.52 -11.16 1.58
N SER A 64 12.62 -12.48 1.67
CA SER A 64 12.23 -13.39 0.59
C SER A 64 11.98 -14.79 1.16
N SER A 65 10.94 -14.95 1.98
CA SER A 65 10.55 -16.30 2.39
C SER A 65 9.88 -16.99 1.20
N PRO A 66 10.44 -18.09 0.67
CA PRO A 66 9.78 -18.85 -0.39
C PRO A 66 8.43 -19.35 0.11
N GLY A 67 7.37 -19.19 -0.69
CA GLY A 67 5.98 -19.49 -0.30
C GLY A 67 5.18 -18.30 0.24
N ILE A 68 5.80 -17.14 0.47
CA ILE A 68 5.06 -15.93 0.86
C ILE A 68 4.76 -15.05 -0.36
N GLY A 69 3.49 -14.67 -0.48
CA GLY A 69 2.99 -13.84 -1.56
C GLY A 69 1.96 -12.82 -1.10
N MET A 70 1.46 -12.06 -2.06
CA MET A 70 0.36 -11.11 -1.88
C MET A 70 -0.69 -11.35 -2.95
N HIS A 71 -1.92 -11.61 -2.54
CA HIS A 71 -3.06 -11.53 -3.45
C HIS A 71 -3.52 -10.08 -3.51
N VAL A 72 -3.51 -9.53 -4.73
CA VAL A 72 -4.07 -8.22 -5.05
C VAL A 72 -5.37 -8.42 -5.81
N GLU A 73 -6.47 -7.88 -5.28
CA GLU A 73 -7.76 -7.79 -5.97
C GLU A 73 -8.15 -6.32 -6.09
N ILE A 74 -8.61 -5.93 -7.27
CA ILE A 74 -9.04 -4.57 -7.55
C ILE A 74 -10.42 -4.64 -8.21
N ARG A 75 -11.34 -3.84 -7.67
CA ARG A 75 -12.70 -3.67 -8.17
C ARG A 75 -12.92 -2.22 -8.58
N ASP A 76 -13.64 -2.02 -9.68
CA ASP A 76 -14.05 -0.69 -10.17
C ASP A 76 -15.23 -0.13 -9.32
N PRO A 77 -15.69 1.10 -9.57
CA PRO A 77 -16.80 1.71 -8.85
C PRO A 77 -18.14 0.96 -9.02
N GLU A 78 -18.23 0.10 -10.03
CA GLU A 78 -19.39 -0.76 -10.30
C GLU A 78 -19.26 -2.16 -9.65
N ASP A 79 -18.30 -2.34 -8.74
CA ASP A 79 -17.96 -3.58 -8.04
C ASP A 79 -17.50 -4.74 -8.96
N LYS A 80 -17.13 -4.43 -10.20
CA LYS A 80 -16.60 -5.39 -11.16
C LYS A 80 -15.10 -5.55 -10.94
N THR A 81 -14.66 -6.80 -10.90
CA THR A 81 -13.25 -7.14 -10.67
C THR A 81 -12.42 -6.87 -11.92
N ILE A 82 -11.48 -5.93 -11.83
CA ILE A 82 -10.58 -5.56 -12.93
C ILE A 82 -9.23 -6.28 -12.84
N LEU A 83 -8.80 -6.66 -11.63
CA LEU A 83 -7.59 -7.43 -11.39
C LEU A 83 -7.81 -8.37 -10.21
N SER A 84 -7.40 -9.63 -10.35
CA SER A 84 -7.30 -10.56 -9.21
C SER A 84 -6.14 -11.49 -9.47
N LYS A 85 -5.05 -11.34 -8.71
CA LYS A 85 -3.82 -12.09 -8.95
C LYS A 85 -2.98 -12.24 -7.68
N VAL A 86 -2.42 -13.43 -7.52
CA VAL A 86 -1.39 -13.72 -6.53
C VAL A 86 -0.02 -13.36 -7.11
N TYR A 87 0.75 -12.60 -6.34
CA TYR A 87 2.12 -12.24 -6.64
C TYR A 87 3.10 -12.77 -5.57
N SER A 88 4.40 -12.68 -5.86
CA SER A 88 5.50 -13.03 -4.96
C SER A 88 5.59 -12.11 -3.72
N SER A 89 6.64 -12.25 -2.92
CA SER A 89 6.86 -11.46 -1.70
C SER A 89 7.14 -9.96 -1.93
N GLU A 90 7.50 -9.55 -3.14
CA GLU A 90 7.76 -8.16 -3.51
C GLU A 90 7.47 -7.96 -5.01
N GLY A 91 7.00 -6.77 -5.39
CA GLY A 91 6.78 -6.42 -6.78
C GLY A 91 5.92 -5.17 -6.96
N ARG A 92 5.34 -5.06 -8.16
CA ARG A 92 4.37 -4.01 -8.50
C ARG A 92 3.15 -4.59 -9.19
N PHE A 93 1.99 -4.03 -8.90
CA PHE A 93 0.77 -4.24 -9.67
C PHE A 93 0.42 -2.96 -10.44
N THR A 94 -0.31 -3.12 -11.53
CA THR A 94 -0.73 -2.02 -12.39
C THR A 94 -2.12 -2.30 -12.91
N PHE A 95 -2.98 -1.28 -12.89
CA PHE A 95 -4.31 -1.33 -13.50
C PHE A 95 -4.64 0.00 -14.16
N THR A 96 -5.57 -0.04 -15.11
CA THR A 96 -6.11 1.17 -15.75
C THR A 96 -7.57 1.32 -15.34
N SER A 97 -7.91 2.49 -14.81
CA SER A 97 -9.29 2.89 -14.53
C SER A 97 -10.03 3.16 -15.85
N HIS A 98 -11.21 2.58 -16.02
CA HIS A 98 -12.07 2.81 -17.19
C HIS A 98 -13.26 3.72 -16.88
N SER A 99 -13.63 3.85 -15.61
CA SER A 99 -14.71 4.71 -15.12
C SER A 99 -14.19 5.55 -13.95
N PRO A 100 -14.52 6.85 -13.87
CA PRO A 100 -14.13 7.65 -12.72
C PRO A 100 -14.89 7.22 -11.46
N GLY A 101 -14.22 7.15 -10.33
CA GLY A 101 -14.86 6.89 -9.04
C GLY A 101 -14.01 6.08 -8.07
N GLU A 102 -14.67 5.57 -7.03
CA GLU A 102 -14.03 4.81 -5.95
C GLU A 102 -13.70 3.38 -6.38
N HIS A 103 -12.41 3.11 -6.57
CA HIS A 103 -11.89 1.78 -6.80
C HIS A 103 -11.53 1.13 -5.47
N MET A 104 -11.90 -0.14 -5.30
CA MET A 104 -11.54 -0.90 -4.11
C MET A 104 -10.32 -1.77 -4.38
N ILE A 105 -9.22 -1.51 -3.68
CA ILE A 105 -7.97 -2.26 -3.77
C ILE A 105 -7.82 -3.09 -2.50
N CYS A 106 -7.87 -4.43 -2.63
CA CYS A 106 -7.75 -5.37 -1.53
C CYS A 106 -6.46 -6.17 -1.60
N LEU A 107 -5.83 -6.33 -0.44
CA LEU A 107 -4.53 -6.96 -0.24
C LEU A 107 -4.64 -7.99 0.90
N TRP A 108 -4.25 -9.23 0.64
CA TRP A 108 -4.16 -10.27 1.65
C TRP A 108 -3.08 -11.30 1.32
N GLN A 109 -2.63 -12.02 2.35
CA GLN A 109 -1.70 -13.14 2.17
C GLN A 109 -2.50 -14.39 1.77
N PRO A 110 -2.15 -15.07 0.66
CA PRO A 110 -2.69 -16.40 0.38
C PRO A 110 -2.28 -17.37 1.48
N ALA A 111 -3.17 -18.29 1.87
CA ALA A 111 -2.93 -19.26 2.94
C ALA A 111 -1.98 -20.40 2.53
N GLU A 112 -0.75 -20.05 2.15
CA GLU A 112 0.32 -21.01 1.84
C GLU A 112 1.52 -20.68 2.75
N SER A 113 1.48 -21.16 4.00
CA SER A 113 2.63 -21.07 4.89
C SER A 113 3.65 -22.19 4.54
N PRO A 114 4.95 -21.88 4.45
CA PRO A 114 5.97 -22.91 4.20
C PRO A 114 6.04 -23.90 5.36
N PRO A 115 6.29 -25.20 5.11
CA PRO A 115 6.45 -26.20 6.17
C PRO A 115 7.55 -25.77 7.16
N GLY A 116 7.23 -25.73 8.45
CA GLY A 116 8.19 -25.44 9.52
C GLY A 116 8.39 -23.95 9.86
N HIS A 117 7.62 -23.03 9.30
CA HIS A 117 7.53 -21.65 9.79
C HIS A 117 6.26 -21.46 10.63
N PRO A 118 6.33 -20.75 11.77
CA PRO A 118 5.14 -20.38 12.50
C PRO A 118 4.26 -19.50 11.61
N SER A 119 2.97 -19.80 11.56
CA SER A 119 1.88 -18.92 11.09
C SER A 119 2.08 -17.53 11.69
N GLY A 120 2.74 -16.66 10.93
CA GLY A 120 3.39 -15.47 11.45
C GLY A 120 2.87 -14.23 10.76
N ARG A 121 2.46 -13.23 11.55
CA ARG A 121 2.03 -11.91 11.07
C ARG A 121 3.08 -11.32 10.11
N ALA A 122 2.74 -11.18 8.84
CA ALA A 122 3.61 -10.55 7.86
C ALA A 122 3.44 -9.02 7.89
N ARG A 123 4.57 -8.31 7.81
CA ARG A 123 4.61 -6.87 7.61
C ARG A 123 4.43 -6.58 6.13
N HIS A 124 3.46 -5.73 5.81
CA HIS A 124 3.18 -5.31 4.46
C HIS A 124 3.47 -3.82 4.29
N ARG A 125 4.10 -3.47 3.17
CA ARG A 125 4.38 -2.09 2.78
C ARG A 125 3.78 -1.88 1.40
N LEU A 126 2.96 -0.84 1.25
CA LEU A 126 2.38 -0.41 -0.01
C LEU A 126 2.75 1.05 -0.26
N TRP A 127 3.21 1.36 -1.48
CA TRP A 127 3.47 2.74 -1.89
C TRP A 127 3.15 2.93 -3.37
N GLN A 128 2.66 4.11 -3.73
CA GLN A 128 2.39 4.45 -5.13
C GLN A 128 3.72 4.56 -5.90
N GLY A 129 3.75 4.04 -7.13
CA GLY A 129 4.87 4.17 -8.04
C GLY A 129 4.67 5.32 -9.03
N GLY A 130 5.72 6.07 -9.32
CA GLY A 130 5.76 7.00 -10.45
C GLY A 130 5.97 6.28 -11.79
N PRO A 131 5.79 6.97 -12.94
CA PRO A 131 6.08 6.41 -14.25
C PRO A 131 7.58 6.08 -14.36
N GLU A 132 7.86 4.83 -14.71
CA GLU A 132 9.16 4.23 -15.00
C GLU A 132 10.13 3.98 -13.82
N GLY A 133 10.21 2.68 -13.44
CA GLY A 133 11.46 1.91 -13.36
C GLY A 133 12.52 2.30 -12.32
N LYS A 134 12.37 3.42 -11.62
CA LYS A 134 13.26 3.86 -10.56
C LYS A 134 12.45 3.86 -9.27
N ALA A 135 12.99 3.23 -8.23
CA ALA A 135 12.58 3.55 -6.87
C ALA A 135 12.97 5.01 -6.61
N ASP A 136 12.22 5.94 -7.19
CA ASP A 136 12.53 7.34 -7.15
C ASP A 136 12.10 7.83 -5.77
N ARG A 137 13.11 8.17 -4.97
CA ARG A 137 12.95 8.81 -3.66
C ARG A 137 12.50 10.27 -3.81
N THR A 138 11.79 10.60 -4.89
CA THR A 138 11.24 11.92 -5.16
C THR A 138 9.78 11.92 -4.73
N PRO A 139 9.37 12.82 -3.84
CA PRO A 139 7.99 12.91 -3.40
C PRO A 139 7.09 13.35 -4.55
N ALA A 140 6.22 12.46 -5.00
CA ALA A 140 5.06 12.81 -5.82
C ALA A 140 4.04 13.58 -4.95
N PRO A 141 3.23 14.47 -5.55
CA PRO A 141 2.25 15.29 -4.82
C PRO A 141 1.28 14.42 -4.01
N CYS A 142 0.93 14.91 -2.81
CA CYS A 142 0.04 14.28 -1.84
C CYS A 142 -1.37 14.10 -2.44
N LYS A 143 -1.61 12.98 -3.14
CA LYS A 143 -2.96 12.46 -3.30
C LYS A 143 -3.39 11.87 -1.96
N THR A 144 -4.69 11.94 -1.67
CA THR A 144 -5.32 11.38 -0.47
C THR A 144 -4.74 9.99 -0.19
N ALA A 145 -4.18 9.79 1.00
CA ALA A 145 -3.69 8.49 1.39
C ALA A 145 -4.82 7.46 1.21
N LEU A 146 -4.50 6.30 0.63
CA LEU A 146 -5.33 5.09 0.67
C LEU A 146 -5.63 4.79 2.15
N GLY A 147 -6.67 5.40 2.69
CA GLY A 147 -7.12 5.18 4.05
C GLY A 147 -7.89 3.87 4.09
N PRO A 148 -7.74 3.06 5.15
CA PRO A 148 -8.72 2.01 5.39
C PRO A 148 -10.07 2.70 5.63
N SER A 149 -11.09 2.37 4.83
CA SER A 149 -12.47 2.70 5.19
C SER A 149 -12.83 1.79 6.37
N GLY A 150 -13.04 2.40 7.54
CA GLY A 150 -13.30 1.69 8.77
C GLY A 150 -14.65 0.98 8.75
N THR A 151 -14.62 -0.34 8.92
CA THR A 151 -15.62 -1.05 9.71
C THR A 151 -14.90 -1.76 10.84
N ASP A 152 -14.92 -1.12 12.01
CA ASP A 152 -14.65 -1.78 13.29
C ASP A 152 -15.69 -2.88 13.49
N HIS A 153 -15.35 -4.12 13.13
CA HIS A 153 -15.94 -5.27 13.80
C HIS A 153 -15.09 -5.57 15.04
N GLN A 154 -15.39 -4.84 16.11
CA GLN A 154 -15.05 -5.21 17.46
C GLN A 154 -15.71 -6.56 17.75
N GLY A 155 -14.92 -7.63 17.70
CA GLY A 155 -15.30 -8.98 18.12
C GLY A 155 -14.44 -9.41 19.30
N ALA A 156 -14.80 -8.96 20.50
CA ALA A 156 -14.65 -9.62 21.81
C ALA A 156 -15.21 -8.69 22.88
#